data_AF-A0A9K3LC05-F1
#
_entry.id   AF-A0A9K3LC05-F1
#
_cell.length_a   1.000
_cell.length_b   1.000
_cell.length_c   1.000
_cell.angle_alpha   90.00
_cell.angle_beta   90.00
_cell.angle_gamma   90.00
#
_symmetry.space_group_name_H-M   'P 1'
#
loop_
_entity.id
_entity.type
_entity.pdbx_description
1 polymer ?
#
loop_
_entity_poly.entity_id
_entity_poly.type
_entity_poly.pdbx_seq_one_letter_code
_entity_poly.pdbx_strand_id
1 'polypeptide(L)'
;MTKGNLALKKLNFFPVLLFYGHEFKAIVAAVIFTIFGFVFAILATLAEGDLPHFQKETHQKAGLAIFMLIIVQALAGFFRPSPNPPRGDCSNDQKDAVSRHSDSTSEDGKVREKSVHEENQENSSEGDSKHRSRWIRQYCEYVHRFLGVTLLVLGWYNCQSGIVLQSEKFEQDDEQTLTTIFWSIAGVIAGAIVLIGYVIRLE
;
A
#
# COMPACT_ATOMS: atom_id res chain seq x y z
N MET A 1 34.94 -11.17 -16.17
CA MET A 1 33.59 -10.71 -16.57
C MET A 1 32.62 -11.86 -16.32
N THR A 2 31.54 -11.83 -15.54
CA THR A 2 30.79 -10.83 -14.76
C THR A 2 30.02 -11.64 -13.70
N LYS A 3 30.59 -11.86 -12.49
CA LYS A 3 29.94 -12.61 -11.39
C LYS A 3 29.62 -11.74 -10.15
N GLY A 4 29.76 -10.41 -10.26
CA GLY A 4 29.69 -9.50 -9.09
C GLY A 4 28.32 -8.93 -8.70
N ASN A 5 27.24 -9.12 -9.47
CA ASN A 5 25.99 -8.35 -9.28
C ASN A 5 24.84 -9.08 -8.57
N LEU A 6 25.04 -10.33 -8.10
CA LEU A 6 23.93 -11.09 -7.50
C LEU A 6 23.78 -10.86 -5.98
N ALA A 7 24.86 -10.48 -5.29
CA ALA A 7 24.83 -10.25 -3.84
C ALA A 7 24.15 -8.92 -3.45
N LEU A 8 24.26 -7.88 -4.29
CA LEU A 8 23.67 -6.57 -4.04
C LEU A 8 22.12 -6.53 -4.16
N LYS A 9 21.49 -7.51 -4.82
CA LYS A 9 20.01 -7.58 -4.87
C LYS A 9 19.37 -8.20 -3.63
N LYS A 10 20.12 -8.95 -2.81
CA LYS A 10 19.57 -9.58 -1.59
C LYS A 10 19.52 -8.64 -0.38
N LEU A 11 20.31 -7.56 -0.34
CA LEU A 11 20.31 -6.63 0.80
C LEU A 11 19.19 -5.59 0.77
N ASN A 12 18.63 -5.24 -0.39
CA ASN A 12 17.49 -4.31 -0.49
C ASN A 12 16.12 -4.92 -0.10
N PHE A 13 16.08 -6.22 0.26
CA PHE A 13 14.83 -6.91 0.62
C PHE A 13 14.61 -7.00 2.14
N PHE A 14 15.65 -6.79 2.95
CA PHE A 14 15.59 -6.94 4.41
C PHE A 14 14.90 -5.79 5.19
N PRO A 15 14.95 -4.50 4.80
CA PRO A 15 14.22 -3.46 5.53
C PRO A 15 12.70 -3.55 5.31
N VAL A 16 12.25 -4.20 4.24
CA VAL A 16 10.81 -4.29 3.93
C VAL A 16 10.07 -5.21 4.91
N LEU A 17 10.66 -6.33 5.36
CA LEU A 17 9.96 -7.31 6.20
C LEU A 17 9.85 -6.90 7.68
N LEU A 18 10.89 -6.24 8.23
CA LEU A 18 10.88 -5.73 9.61
C LEU A 18 9.98 -4.48 9.78
N PHE A 19 9.73 -3.73 8.69
CA PHE A 19 8.82 -2.58 8.68
C PHE A 19 7.33 -2.97 8.82
N TYR A 20 6.90 -4.13 8.30
CA TYR A 20 5.47 -4.47 8.24
C TYR A 20 4.76 -4.56 9.61
N GLY A 21 5.46 -4.97 10.67
CA GLY A 21 4.85 -5.14 11.99
C GLY A 21 4.66 -3.84 12.77
N HIS A 22 5.58 -2.88 12.65
CA HIS A 22 5.52 -1.61 13.36
C HIS A 22 4.63 -0.59 12.63
N GLU A 23 4.73 -0.54 11.29
CA GLU A 23 3.90 0.32 10.44
C GLU A 23 2.41 -0.01 10.57
N PHE A 24 2.06 -1.30 10.65
CA PHE A 24 0.65 -1.69 10.83
C PHE A 24 0.08 -1.15 12.15
N LYS A 25 0.85 -1.18 13.24
CA LYS A 25 0.43 -0.62 14.53
C LYS A 25 0.27 0.90 14.47
N ALA A 26 1.18 1.60 13.79
CA ALA A 26 1.10 3.05 13.61
C ALA A 26 -0.14 3.45 12.79
N ILE A 27 -0.43 2.74 11.70
CA ILE A 27 -1.63 2.95 10.89
C ILE A 27 -2.90 2.69 11.70
N VAL A 28 -2.97 1.56 12.40
CA VAL A 28 -4.12 1.24 13.26
C VAL A 28 -4.32 2.30 14.33
N ALA A 29 -3.24 2.75 14.98
CA ALA A 29 -3.31 3.83 15.96
C ALA A 29 -3.84 5.13 15.33
N ALA A 30 -3.33 5.52 14.16
CA ALA A 30 -3.80 6.72 13.46
C ALA A 30 -5.30 6.66 13.11
N VAL A 31 -5.79 5.50 12.66
CA VAL A 31 -7.22 5.27 12.41
C VAL A 31 -8.03 5.41 13.69
N ILE A 32 -7.58 4.80 14.80
CA ILE A 32 -8.24 4.89 16.10
C ILE A 32 -8.30 6.33 16.60
N PHE A 33 -7.18 7.07 16.55
CA PHE A 33 -7.15 8.48 16.94
C PHE A 33 -8.08 9.34 16.08
N THR A 34 -8.17 9.06 14.77
CA THR A 34 -9.10 9.75 13.87
C THR A 34 -10.55 9.49 14.28
N ILE A 35 -10.90 8.24 14.61
CA ILE A 35 -12.24 7.89 15.08
C ILE A 35 -12.56 8.63 16.39
N PHE A 36 -11.66 8.61 17.37
CA PHE A 36 -11.86 9.35 18.62
C PHE A 36 -12.01 10.85 18.40
N GLY A 37 -11.16 11.47 17.59
CA GLY A 37 -11.26 12.89 17.25
C GLY A 37 -12.59 13.24 16.60
N PHE A 38 -13.06 12.40 15.67
CA PHE A 38 -14.36 12.58 15.02
C PHE A 38 -15.54 12.43 16.00
N VAL A 39 -15.49 11.44 16.89
CA VAL A 39 -16.51 11.27 17.95
C VAL A 39 -16.54 12.49 18.87
N PHE A 40 -15.38 13.00 19.30
CA PHE A 40 -15.33 14.22 20.12
C PHE A 40 -15.88 15.43 19.39
N ALA A 41 -15.61 15.58 18.09
CA ALA A 41 -16.18 16.66 17.28
C ALA A 41 -17.72 16.59 17.23
N ILE A 42 -18.29 15.38 17.08
CA ILE A 42 -19.74 15.18 17.14
C ILE A 42 -20.29 15.53 18.53
N LEU A 43 -19.67 15.03 19.61
CA LEU A 43 -20.13 15.29 20.97
C LEU A 43 -20.08 16.78 21.33
N ALA A 44 -19.02 17.49 20.91
CA ALA A 44 -18.92 18.93 21.08
C ALA A 44 -20.03 19.67 20.32
N THR A 45 -20.33 19.26 19.09
CA THR A 45 -21.41 19.84 18.28
C THR A 45 -22.79 19.60 18.91
N LEU A 46 -23.03 18.40 19.43
CA LEU A 46 -24.29 18.08 20.13
C LEU A 46 -24.47 18.91 21.41
N ALA A 47 -23.38 19.22 22.12
CA ALA A 47 -23.43 20.05 23.31
C ALA A 47 -23.77 21.52 23.03
N GLU A 48 -23.48 22.02 21.82
CA GLU A 48 -23.75 23.41 21.41
C GLU A 48 -25.22 23.66 21.02
N GLY A 49 -26.04 22.61 20.97
CA GLY A 49 -27.46 22.70 20.58
C GLY A 49 -27.64 22.64 19.06
N ASP A 50 -28.86 22.24 18.65
CA ASP A 50 -29.31 21.68 17.37
C ASP A 50 -29.07 22.52 16.10
N LEU A 51 -27.83 22.96 15.86
CA LEU A 51 -27.42 23.59 14.62
C LEU A 51 -27.45 22.54 13.50
N PRO A 52 -27.91 22.89 12.28
CA PRO A 52 -27.95 21.97 11.15
C PRO A 52 -26.53 21.43 10.85
N HIS A 53 -26.32 20.15 11.15
CA HIS A 53 -25.01 19.51 11.11
C HIS A 53 -24.44 19.52 9.68
N PHE A 54 -23.15 19.84 9.53
CA PHE A 54 -22.37 19.76 8.28
C PHE A 54 -22.86 20.60 7.09
N GLN A 55 -23.83 21.51 7.25
CA GLN A 55 -24.38 22.23 6.09
C GLN A 55 -23.64 23.52 5.76
N LYS A 56 -23.20 24.26 6.78
CA LYS A 56 -22.73 25.64 6.63
C LYS A 56 -21.22 25.73 6.40
N GLU A 57 -20.43 25.00 7.17
CA GLU A 57 -18.97 25.16 7.18
C GLU A 57 -18.26 24.19 6.23
N THR A 58 -17.37 24.72 5.39
CA THR A 58 -16.54 23.94 4.46
C THR A 58 -15.57 23.03 5.21
N HIS A 59 -15.06 23.48 6.36
CA HIS A 59 -14.19 22.70 7.25
C HIS A 59 -14.87 21.40 7.73
N GLN A 60 -16.11 21.47 8.21
CA GLN A 60 -16.84 20.29 8.68
C GLN A 60 -17.05 19.26 7.57
N LYS A 61 -17.39 19.73 6.35
CA LYS A 61 -17.56 18.86 5.17
C LYS A 61 -16.23 18.22 4.76
N ALA A 62 -15.15 18.98 4.78
CA ALA A 62 -13.81 18.48 4.48
C ALA A 62 -13.36 17.42 5.51
N GLY A 63 -13.53 17.69 6.80
CA GLY A 63 -13.25 16.75 7.88
C GLY A 63 -14.02 15.44 7.75
N LEU A 64 -15.32 15.51 7.41
CA LEU A 64 -16.14 14.33 7.15
C LEU A 64 -15.63 13.54 5.93
N ALA A 65 -15.29 14.22 4.83
CA ALA A 65 -14.75 13.57 3.63
C ALA A 65 -13.42 12.86 3.93
N ILE A 66 -12.52 13.50 4.68
CA ILE A 66 -11.25 12.92 5.13
C ILE A 66 -11.50 11.68 6.00
N PHE A 67 -12.42 11.76 6.95
CA PHE A 67 -12.80 10.63 7.80
C PHE A 67 -13.27 9.42 6.98
N MET A 68 -14.15 9.64 6.00
CA MET A 68 -14.62 8.58 5.10
C MET A 68 -13.48 7.99 4.26
N LEU A 69 -12.60 8.84 3.73
CA LEU A 69 -11.43 8.39 2.95
C LEU A 69 -10.45 7.56 3.80
N ILE A 70 -10.25 7.91 5.06
CA ILE A 70 -9.42 7.13 6.00
C ILE A 70 -10.02 5.74 6.23
N ILE A 71 -11.34 5.64 6.43
CA ILE A 71 -12.02 4.34 6.57
C ILE A 71 -11.84 3.50 5.30
N VAL A 72 -12.09 4.08 4.13
CA VAL A 72 -11.90 3.40 2.84
C VAL A 72 -10.45 2.94 2.67
N GLN A 73 -9.47 3.78 3.04
CA GLN A 73 -8.05 3.41 2.97
C GLN A 73 -7.72 2.27 3.93
N ALA A 74 -8.22 2.31 5.15
CA ALA A 74 -8.00 1.27 6.16
C ALA A 74 -8.59 -0.07 5.70
N LEU A 75 -9.82 -0.06 5.18
CA LEU A 75 -10.47 -1.25 4.62
C LEU A 75 -9.73 -1.78 3.38
N ALA A 76 -9.34 -0.89 2.46
CA ALA A 76 -8.57 -1.28 1.27
C ALA A 76 -7.20 -1.87 1.65
N GLY A 77 -6.55 -1.34 2.70
CA GLY A 77 -5.34 -1.89 3.27
C GLY A 77 -5.57 -3.26 3.92
N PHE A 78 -6.69 -3.45 4.61
CA PHE A 78 -7.07 -4.72 5.24
C PHE A 78 -7.32 -5.83 4.20
N PHE A 79 -8.00 -5.51 3.09
CA PHE A 79 -8.26 -6.45 2.00
C PHE A 79 -7.08 -6.59 1.02
N ARG A 80 -5.92 -5.99 1.31
CA ARG A 80 -4.74 -6.11 0.45
C ARG A 80 -4.34 -7.59 0.35
N PRO A 81 -4.25 -8.15 -0.87
CA PRO A 81 -3.85 -9.55 -1.04
C PRO A 81 -2.48 -9.79 -0.41
N SER A 82 -2.36 -10.81 0.43
CA SER A 82 -1.07 -11.18 1.00
C SER A 82 -0.07 -11.47 -0.13
N PRO A 83 1.22 -11.12 0.04
CA PRO A 83 2.24 -11.52 -0.91
C PRO A 83 2.20 -13.04 -1.05
N ASN A 84 2.23 -13.54 -2.30
CA ASN A 84 2.33 -14.99 -2.51
C ASN A 84 3.59 -15.47 -1.79
N PRO A 85 3.52 -16.57 -1.03
CA PRO A 85 4.73 -17.16 -0.48
C PRO A 85 5.73 -17.37 -1.63
N PRO A 86 7.04 -17.18 -1.39
CA PRO A 86 8.04 -17.53 -2.39
C PRO A 86 7.71 -18.93 -2.86
N ARG A 87 7.52 -19.13 -4.17
CA ARG A 87 7.47 -20.50 -4.70
C ARG A 87 8.80 -21.09 -4.28
N GLY A 88 8.77 -22.10 -3.40
CA GLY A 88 9.97 -22.88 -3.14
C GLY A 88 10.47 -23.30 -4.52
N ASP A 89 11.69 -22.90 -4.86
CA ASP A 89 12.33 -23.39 -6.06
C ASP A 89 12.31 -24.90 -5.89
N CYS A 90 11.36 -25.58 -6.55
CA CYS A 90 11.50 -26.99 -6.86
C CYS A 90 12.67 -27.00 -7.83
N SER A 91 13.87 -26.95 -7.27
CA SER A 91 15.09 -27.38 -7.91
C SER A 91 14.76 -28.77 -8.44
N ASN A 92 14.41 -28.81 -9.73
CA ASN A 92 14.65 -29.96 -10.56
C ASN A 92 16.17 -30.17 -10.53
N ASP A 93 16.66 -30.72 -9.42
CA ASP A 93 17.73 -31.70 -9.41
C ASP A 93 17.20 -32.95 -10.15
N GLN A 94 16.77 -32.75 -11.40
CA GLN A 94 16.81 -33.79 -12.40
C GLN A 94 18.30 -33.94 -12.70
N LYS A 95 18.99 -34.57 -11.75
CA LYS A 95 20.30 -35.15 -11.95
C LYS A 95 20.18 -35.94 -13.22
N ASP A 96 20.98 -35.49 -14.19
CA ASP A 96 21.46 -36.26 -15.31
C ASP A 96 21.89 -37.65 -14.84
N ALA A 97 20.96 -38.60 -14.78
CA ALA A 97 21.24 -40.02 -14.90
C ALA A 97 21.23 -40.34 -16.39
N VAL A 98 22.15 -39.71 -17.12
CA VAL A 98 22.70 -40.27 -18.36
C VAL A 98 23.45 -41.53 -17.94
N SER A 99 22.73 -42.65 -17.84
CA SER A 99 23.34 -43.94 -18.06
C SER A 99 22.84 -44.47 -19.40
N ARG A 100 23.73 -44.35 -20.37
CA ARG A 100 23.72 -45.06 -21.64
C ARG A 100 23.35 -46.53 -21.38
N HIS A 101 22.34 -47.04 -22.06
CA HIS A 101 22.43 -48.38 -22.59
C HIS A 101 21.78 -48.41 -23.97
N SER A 102 22.65 -48.48 -24.97
CA SER A 102 22.34 -48.97 -26.30
C SER A 102 21.85 -50.41 -26.16
N ASP A 103 20.67 -50.73 -26.67
CA ASP A 103 20.52 -52.01 -27.34
C ASP A 103 19.54 -51.93 -28.50
N SER A 104 19.99 -52.52 -29.59
CA SER A 104 19.42 -52.56 -30.91
C SER A 104 18.49 -53.74 -31.03
N THR A 105 17.24 -53.52 -31.44
CA THR A 105 16.52 -54.56 -32.19
C THR A 105 15.49 -53.92 -33.12
N SER A 106 15.76 -54.05 -34.42
CA SER A 106 14.79 -53.87 -35.49
C SER A 106 13.69 -54.92 -35.35
N GLU A 107 12.43 -54.54 -35.50
CA GLU A 107 11.49 -55.29 -36.34
C GLU A 107 10.40 -54.37 -36.92
N ASP A 108 10.10 -54.70 -38.17
CA ASP A 108 9.30 -54.03 -39.18
C ASP A 108 7.80 -54.24 -38.91
N GLY A 109 6.97 -53.18 -39.03
CA GLY A 109 5.60 -53.23 -38.53
C GLY A 109 4.68 -52.08 -38.97
N LYS A 110 4.43 -52.00 -40.28
CA LYS A 110 3.45 -51.15 -40.98
C LYS A 110 2.00 -51.32 -40.48
N VAL A 111 1.41 -50.33 -39.79
CA VAL A 111 -0.05 -50.08 -39.64
C VAL A 111 -0.27 -48.60 -39.25
N ARG A 112 -0.70 -47.73 -40.17
CA ARG A 112 -2.07 -47.16 -40.35
C ARG A 112 -2.41 -45.95 -39.45
N GLU A 113 -2.20 -44.78 -40.06
CA GLU A 113 -3.16 -43.69 -40.27
C GLU A 113 -4.30 -43.46 -39.24
N LYS A 114 -4.31 -42.22 -38.72
CA LYS A 114 -5.47 -41.38 -38.35
C LYS A 114 -5.95 -41.40 -36.88
N SER A 115 -5.43 -40.44 -36.10
CA SER A 115 -6.17 -39.72 -35.04
C SER A 115 -5.42 -38.42 -34.73
N VAL A 116 -5.71 -37.32 -35.44
CA VAL A 116 -6.48 -36.18 -34.90
C VAL A 116 -6.05 -35.79 -33.48
N HIS A 117 -4.83 -35.26 -33.39
CA HIS A 117 -4.55 -33.88 -32.97
C HIS A 117 -5.66 -33.17 -32.14
N GLU A 118 -5.81 -33.54 -30.87
CA GLU A 118 -6.67 -32.80 -29.92
C GLU A 118 -6.03 -32.76 -28.51
N GLU A 119 -4.74 -32.45 -28.45
CA GLU A 119 -3.98 -32.41 -27.19
C GLU A 119 -2.96 -31.27 -27.23
N ASN A 120 -3.40 -30.02 -27.32
CA ASN A 120 -2.50 -28.87 -27.14
C ASN A 120 -3.19 -27.54 -26.76
N GLN A 121 -4.31 -27.58 -26.02
CA GLN A 121 -5.09 -26.36 -25.72
C GLN A 121 -5.29 -26.04 -24.22
N GLU A 122 -4.64 -26.75 -23.29
CA GLU A 122 -4.76 -26.44 -21.85
C GLU A 122 -3.62 -25.57 -21.28
N ASN A 123 -2.48 -25.43 -21.95
CA ASN A 123 -1.32 -24.70 -21.39
C ASN A 123 -1.36 -23.17 -21.59
N SER A 124 -2.34 -22.61 -22.30
CA SER A 124 -2.39 -21.17 -22.58
C SER A 124 -3.12 -20.34 -21.49
N SER A 125 -3.95 -20.97 -20.65
CA SER A 125 -4.77 -20.25 -19.64
C SER A 125 -4.02 -19.91 -18.35
N GLU A 126 -2.97 -20.66 -18.01
CA GLU A 126 -2.26 -20.50 -16.73
C GLU A 126 -1.32 -19.27 -16.73
N GLY A 127 -0.90 -18.79 -17.90
CA GLY A 127 -0.03 -17.63 -18.05
C GLY A 127 -0.73 -16.30 -17.74
N ASP A 128 -1.98 -16.15 -18.17
CA ASP A 128 -2.71 -14.87 -18.10
C ASP A 128 -3.16 -14.52 -16.66
N SER A 129 -3.53 -15.52 -15.87
CA SER A 129 -3.94 -15.34 -14.47
C SER A 129 -2.80 -14.80 -13.58
N LYS A 130 -1.57 -15.31 -13.77
CA LYS A 130 -0.37 -14.86 -13.05
C LYS A 130 0.04 -13.44 -13.44
N HIS A 131 -0.16 -13.07 -14.70
CA HIS A 131 0.08 -11.73 -15.18
C HIS A 131 -0.91 -10.75 -14.52
N ARG A 132 -2.21 -11.03 -14.59
CA ARG A 132 -3.27 -10.19 -14.01
C ARG A 132 -3.10 -9.94 -12.50
N SER A 133 -2.75 -10.97 -11.72
CA SER A 133 -2.55 -10.84 -10.28
C SER A 133 -1.40 -9.87 -9.90
N ARG A 134 -0.30 -9.88 -10.66
CA ARG A 134 0.84 -8.96 -10.40
C ARG A 134 0.47 -7.51 -10.64
N TRP A 135 -0.26 -7.23 -11.73
CA TRP A 135 -0.72 -5.87 -12.04
C TRP A 135 -1.67 -5.32 -10.98
N ILE A 136 -2.61 -6.13 -10.50
CA ILE A 136 -3.56 -5.71 -9.45
C ILE A 136 -2.81 -5.31 -8.18
N ARG A 137 -1.78 -6.06 -7.77
CA ARG A 137 -0.97 -5.73 -6.59
C ARG A 137 -0.19 -4.42 -6.75
N GLN A 138 0.44 -4.23 -7.91
CA GLN A 138 1.18 -3.00 -8.20
C GLN A 138 0.26 -1.78 -8.21
N TYR A 139 -0.90 -1.90 -8.85
CA TYR A 139 -1.89 -0.83 -8.88
C TYR A 139 -2.43 -0.51 -7.47
N CYS A 140 -2.76 -1.54 -6.68
CA CYS A 140 -3.22 -1.38 -5.31
C CYS A 140 -2.18 -0.64 -4.44
N GLU A 141 -0.90 -1.00 -4.58
CA GLU A 141 0.19 -0.33 -3.85
C GLU A 141 0.37 1.13 -4.28
N TYR A 142 0.30 1.41 -5.59
CA TYR A 142 0.39 2.77 -6.11
C TYR A 142 -0.76 3.64 -5.61
N VAL A 143 -2.00 3.16 -5.73
CA VAL A 143 -3.20 3.87 -5.25
C VAL A 143 -3.14 4.10 -3.75
N HIS A 144 -2.74 3.10 -2.96
CA HIS A 144 -2.64 3.24 -1.51
C HIS A 144 -1.61 4.32 -1.11
N ARG A 145 -0.45 4.37 -1.77
CA ARG A 145 0.57 5.41 -1.53
C ARG A 145 0.08 6.80 -1.91
N PHE A 146 -0.51 6.92 -3.10
CA PHE A 146 -1.04 8.20 -3.58
C PHE A 146 -2.14 8.72 -2.65
N LEU A 147 -3.05 7.85 -2.23
CA LEU A 147 -4.15 8.19 -1.34
C LEU A 147 -3.65 8.58 0.06
N GLY A 148 -2.61 7.92 0.57
CA GLY A 148 -1.96 8.32 1.82
C GLY A 148 -1.37 9.74 1.76
N VAL A 149 -0.67 10.10 0.69
CA VAL A 149 -0.13 11.46 0.50
C VAL A 149 -1.27 12.48 0.38
N THR A 150 -2.33 12.13 -0.35
CA THR A 150 -3.50 13.01 -0.52
C THR A 150 -4.19 13.28 0.81
N LEU A 151 -4.40 12.25 1.62
CA LEU A 151 -4.97 12.37 2.96
C LEU A 151 -4.10 13.18 3.92
N LEU A 152 -2.77 13.08 3.81
CA LEU A 152 -1.87 13.89 4.61
C LEU A 152 -2.04 15.38 4.28
N VAL A 153 -2.08 15.75 3.00
CA VAL A 153 -2.28 17.14 2.55
C VAL A 153 -3.66 17.65 2.96
N LEU A 154 -4.72 16.86 2.74
CA LEU A 154 -6.07 17.22 3.17
C LEU A 154 -6.16 17.35 4.71
N GLY A 155 -5.46 16.50 5.45
CA GLY A 155 -5.35 16.57 6.90
C GLY A 155 -4.74 17.88 7.37
N TRP A 156 -3.63 18.31 6.76
CA TRP A 156 -3.03 19.62 7.07
C TRP A 156 -3.96 20.79 6.77
N TYR A 157 -4.63 20.75 5.61
CA TYR A 157 -5.65 21.75 5.27
C TYR A 157 -6.79 21.78 6.28
N ASN A 158 -7.25 20.62 6.73
CA ASN A 158 -8.31 20.52 7.74
C ASN A 158 -7.84 21.07 9.09
N CYS A 159 -6.62 20.76 9.54
CA CYS A 159 -6.04 21.34 10.75
C CYS A 159 -5.94 22.86 10.66
N GLN A 160 -5.40 23.40 9.55
CA GLN A 160 -5.28 24.85 9.33
C GLN A 160 -6.65 25.55 9.41
N SER A 161 -7.64 25.06 8.66
CA SER A 161 -8.98 25.65 8.66
C SER A 161 -9.68 25.53 10.02
N GLY A 162 -9.41 24.47 10.79
CA GLY A 162 -9.91 24.34 12.16
C GLY A 162 -9.32 25.37 13.13
N ILE A 163 -8.01 25.66 13.01
CA ILE A 163 -7.34 26.69 13.82
C ILE A 163 -7.98 28.06 13.57
N VAL A 164 -8.19 28.42 12.30
CA VAL A 164 -8.81 29.70 11.91
C VAL A 164 -10.23 29.83 12.47
N LEU A 165 -11.06 28.79 12.33
CA LEU A 165 -12.41 28.80 12.90
C LEU A 165 -12.41 28.91 14.42
N GLN A 166 -11.43 28.31 15.08
CA GLN A 166 -11.30 28.39 16.54
C GLN A 166 -10.85 29.78 16.97
N SER A 167 -9.90 30.42 16.29
CA SER A 167 -9.46 31.78 16.63
C SER A 167 -10.58 32.80 16.42
N GLU A 168 -11.36 32.68 15.34
CA GLU A 168 -12.54 33.51 15.09
C GLU A 168 -13.58 33.37 16.21
N LYS A 169 -13.83 32.14 16.69
CA LYS A 169 -14.83 31.88 17.74
C LYS A 169 -14.45 32.46 19.11
N PHE A 170 -13.16 32.57 19.41
CA PHE A 170 -12.68 33.06 20.71
C PHE A 170 -12.11 34.49 20.67
N GLU A 171 -12.27 35.21 19.54
CA GLU A 171 -11.72 36.56 19.33
C GLU A 171 -10.24 36.65 19.71
N GLN A 172 -9.47 35.61 19.41
CA GLN A 172 -8.04 35.57 19.71
C GLN A 172 -7.24 36.21 18.58
N ASP A 173 -6.56 37.32 18.88
CA ASP A 173 -5.64 38.00 17.95
C ASP A 173 -4.41 37.15 17.55
N ASP A 174 -4.26 35.96 18.13
CA ASP A 174 -3.12 35.04 17.97
C ASP A 174 -3.27 34.03 16.80
N GLU A 175 -4.21 34.21 15.88
CA GLU A 175 -4.41 33.31 14.72
C GLU A 175 -3.10 33.06 13.95
N GLN A 176 -2.36 34.14 13.66
CA GLN A 176 -1.11 34.07 12.91
C GLN A 176 -0.04 33.32 13.70
N THR A 177 -0.01 33.48 15.03
CA THR A 177 0.92 32.78 15.92
C THR A 177 0.65 31.28 15.92
N LEU A 178 -0.60 30.86 16.11
CA LEU A 178 -1.00 29.44 16.13
C LEU A 178 -0.75 28.76 14.77
N THR A 179 -1.12 29.43 13.68
CA THR A 179 -0.85 28.97 12.31
C THR A 179 0.65 28.81 12.07
N THR A 180 1.47 29.78 12.48
CA THR A 180 2.93 29.72 12.31
C THR A 180 3.53 28.55 13.09
N ILE A 181 3.08 28.34 14.34
CA ILE A 181 3.53 27.22 15.17
C ILE A 181 3.18 25.89 14.48
N PHE A 182 1.92 25.74 14.03
CA PHE A 182 1.46 24.54 13.33
C PHE A 182 2.33 24.20 12.11
N TRP A 183 2.54 25.17 11.21
CA TRP A 183 3.35 24.93 10.00
C TRP A 183 4.83 24.69 10.31
N SER A 184 5.37 25.28 11.37
CA SER A 184 6.75 24.99 11.79
C SER A 184 6.91 23.53 12.21
N ILE A 185 5.97 23.00 13.01
CA ILE A 185 6.01 21.61 13.48
C ILE A 185 5.78 20.65 12.29
N ALA A 186 4.77 20.93 11.47
CA ALA A 186 4.48 20.12 10.28
C ALA A 186 5.68 20.08 9.32
N GLY A 187 6.32 21.23 9.09
CA GLY A 187 7.52 21.34 8.25
C GLY A 187 8.71 20.57 8.79
N VAL A 188 8.98 20.64 10.11
CA VAL A 188 10.06 19.88 10.76
C VAL A 188 9.81 18.37 10.62
N ILE A 189 8.58 17.90 10.87
CA ILE A 189 8.22 16.48 10.74
C ILE A 189 8.39 16.02 9.28
N ALA A 190 7.85 16.79 8.32
CA ALA A 190 7.96 16.45 6.89
C ALA A 190 9.43 16.44 6.43
N GLY A 191 10.23 17.42 6.84
CA GLY A 191 11.65 17.49 6.54
C GLY A 191 12.43 16.31 7.10
N ALA A 192 12.14 15.90 8.34
CA ALA A 192 12.76 14.72 8.95
C ALA A 192 12.45 13.43 8.18
N ILE A 193 11.18 13.23 7.77
CA ILE A 193 10.77 12.07 6.97
C ILE A 193 11.53 12.03 5.64
N VAL A 194 11.61 13.16 4.94
CA VAL A 194 12.33 13.27 3.66
C VAL A 194 13.83 13.00 3.84
N LEU A 195 14.44 13.57 4.89
CA LEU A 195 15.85 13.37 5.19
C LEU A 195 16.17 11.89 5.48
N ILE A 196 15.38 11.23 6.33
CA ILE A 196 15.55 9.81 6.64
C ILE A 196 15.39 8.96 5.37
N GLY A 197 14.34 9.24 4.57
CA GLY A 197 14.13 8.54 3.31
C GLY A 197 15.25 8.74 2.29
N TYR A 198 15.86 9.93 2.28
CA TYR A 198 17.02 10.24 1.42
C TYR A 198 18.27 9.47 1.87
N VAL A 199 18.57 9.45 3.18
CA VAL A 199 19.72 8.70 3.73
C VAL A 199 19.60 7.21 3.43
N ILE A 200 18.43 6.60 3.66
CA ILE A 200 18.18 5.19 3.36
C ILE A 200 18.36 4.86 1.87
N ARG A 201 18.15 5.84 0.98
CA ARG A 201 18.29 5.65 -0.46
C ARG A 201 19.74 5.72 -0.95
N LEU A 202 20.64 6.34 -0.18
CA LEU A 202 22.05 6.46 -0.52
C LEU A 202 22.88 5.24 -0.12
N GLU A 203 22.40 4.45 0.85
CA GLU A 203 22.98 3.17 1.26
C GLU A 203 22.59 2.03 0.29
#